data_AF-A0A9Q8V6E4-F1
#
_entry.id   AF-A0A9Q8V6E4-F1
#
_cell.length_a   1.000
_cell.length_b   1.000
_cell.length_c   1.000
_cell.angle_alpha   90.00
_cell.angle_beta   90.00
_cell.angle_gamma   90.00
#
_symmetry.space_group_name_H-M   'P 1'
#
loop_
_entity.id
_entity.type
_entity.pdbx_description
1 polymer ?
#
loop_
_entity_poly.entity_id
_entity_poly.type
_entity_poly.pdbx_seq_one_letter_code
_entity_poly.pdbx_strand_id
1 'polypeptide(L)'
;MVGRRENAKQPQTLGPMHANLKNPTYSTTVSTTFRHHLFKVHGIELDAHNHPVKKQRDSLIQDAFAKAGEVSAAKQLMRQEDTLRAAANRKAALEALVQLVTVRNLSYYCSSWPELHVLIGAVNYTTEGIISLSHGSIRKLVSNS
;
A
#
# COMPACT_ATOMS: atom_id res chain seq x y z
N MET A 1 -24.86 55.51 -83.20
CA MET A 1 -23.54 55.48 -82.52
C MET A 1 -23.74 54.90 -81.13
N VAL A 2 -23.01 53.81 -80.84
CA VAL A 2 -22.33 53.47 -79.57
C VAL A 2 -23.11 53.68 -78.26
N GLY A 3 -23.30 52.72 -77.36
CA GLY A 3 -22.78 51.36 -77.24
C GLY A 3 -23.27 50.76 -75.92
N ARG A 4 -23.66 49.48 -75.99
CA ARG A 4 -24.04 48.56 -74.90
C ARG A 4 -22.83 48.29 -74.00
N ARG A 5 -23.03 48.26 -72.67
CA ARG A 5 -22.29 47.40 -71.72
C ARG A 5 -23.04 47.30 -70.39
N GLU A 6 -23.69 46.16 -70.20
CA GLU A 6 -24.18 45.65 -68.93
C GLU A 6 -22.97 45.26 -68.07
N ASN A 7 -22.92 45.72 -66.82
CA ASN A 7 -21.95 45.25 -65.84
C ASN A 7 -22.69 44.43 -64.78
N ALA A 8 -22.58 43.11 -64.89
CA ALA A 8 -23.02 42.16 -63.89
C ALA A 8 -22.17 42.32 -62.62
N LYS A 9 -22.82 42.55 -61.48
CA LYS A 9 -22.16 42.61 -60.16
C LYS A 9 -21.93 41.18 -59.67
N GLN A 10 -20.67 40.79 -59.62
CA GLN A 10 -20.19 39.48 -59.17
C GLN A 10 -20.60 39.21 -57.70
N PRO A 11 -20.97 37.97 -57.33
CA PRO A 11 -21.29 37.63 -55.95
C PRO A 11 -20.02 37.68 -55.09
N GLN A 12 -20.11 38.38 -53.95
CA GLN A 12 -19.05 38.47 -52.97
C GLN A 12 -18.81 37.08 -52.35
N THR A 13 -17.72 36.43 -52.75
CA THR A 13 -17.20 35.23 -52.12
C THR A 13 -16.83 35.54 -50.67
N LEU A 14 -17.60 35.02 -49.71
CA LEU A 14 -17.25 34.95 -48.30
C LEU A 14 -15.98 34.08 -48.18
N GLY A 15 -14.84 34.73 -47.99
CA GLY A 15 -13.58 34.04 -47.68
C GLY A 15 -13.69 33.27 -46.35
N PRO A 16 -12.90 32.20 -46.18
CA PRO A 16 -12.92 31.44 -44.93
C PRO A 16 -12.46 32.37 -43.80
N MET A 17 -13.37 32.69 -42.88
CA MET A 17 -13.01 33.28 -41.59
C MET A 17 -12.17 32.25 -40.83
N HIS A 18 -10.86 32.29 -41.02
CA HIS A 18 -9.92 31.68 -40.10
C HIS A 18 -10.03 32.44 -38.77
N ALA A 19 -10.96 32.01 -37.92
CA ALA A 19 -10.97 32.40 -36.53
C ALA A 19 -9.66 31.90 -35.92
N ASN A 20 -8.70 32.82 -35.74
CA ASN A 20 -7.52 32.61 -34.92
C ASN A 20 -8.00 32.49 -33.47
N LEU A 21 -8.48 31.31 -33.10
CA LEU A 21 -8.87 31.00 -31.74
C LEU A 21 -7.59 30.76 -30.95
N LYS A 22 -7.00 31.85 -30.44
CA LYS A 22 -6.02 31.77 -29.36
C LYS A 22 -6.67 30.98 -28.23
N ASN A 23 -6.20 29.76 -28.00
CA ASN A 23 -6.65 28.92 -26.90
C ASN A 23 -6.58 29.74 -25.60
N PRO A 24 -7.70 30.01 -24.92
CA PRO A 24 -7.66 30.81 -23.71
C PRO A 24 -6.83 30.08 -22.65
N THR A 25 -5.96 30.82 -21.97
CA THR A 25 -5.16 30.34 -20.82
C THR A 25 -6.06 29.76 -19.71
N TYR A 26 -7.35 30.11 -19.71
CA TYR A 26 -8.37 29.54 -18.83
C TYR A 26 -9.22 28.56 -19.61
N SER A 27 -8.94 27.27 -19.41
CA SER A 27 -9.83 26.19 -19.83
C SER A 27 -11.12 26.29 -19.01
N THR A 28 -12.22 26.68 -19.64
CA THR A 28 -13.54 26.54 -19.02
C THR A 28 -13.80 25.04 -18.92
N THR A 29 -13.69 24.49 -17.72
CA THR A 29 -13.89 23.06 -17.49
C THR A 29 -15.33 22.72 -17.87
N VAL A 30 -15.50 22.12 -19.04
CA VAL A 30 -16.82 21.71 -19.50
C VAL A 30 -17.30 20.57 -18.61
N SER A 31 -18.43 20.81 -17.92
CA SER A 31 -19.06 19.82 -17.04
C SER A 31 -19.24 18.49 -17.79
N THR A 32 -19.02 17.38 -17.11
CA THR A 32 -19.24 16.03 -17.64
C THR A 32 -20.61 15.90 -18.29
N THR A 33 -21.62 16.53 -17.70
CA THR A 33 -23.00 16.56 -18.20
C THR A 33 -23.12 17.27 -19.55
N PHE A 34 -22.42 18.39 -19.73
CA PHE A 34 -22.47 19.13 -20.99
C PHE A 34 -21.68 18.43 -22.09
N ARG A 35 -20.52 17.84 -21.76
CA ARG A 35 -19.78 16.97 -22.70
C ARG A 35 -20.62 15.78 -23.13
N HIS A 36 -21.31 15.15 -22.19
CA HIS A 36 -22.21 14.04 -22.47
C HIS A 36 -23.40 14.46 -23.36
N HIS A 37 -23.98 15.64 -23.13
CA HIS A 37 -25.04 16.19 -23.98
C HIS A 37 -24.55 16.43 -25.42
N LEU A 38 -23.38 17.07 -25.58
CA LEU A 38 -22.80 17.31 -26.90
C LEU A 38 -22.49 16.01 -27.65
N PHE A 39 -21.98 15.00 -26.96
CA PHE A 39 -21.74 13.70 -27.58
C PHE A 39 -23.06 13.01 -27.99
N LYS A 40 -24.05 12.97 -27.09
CA LYS A 40 -25.30 12.23 -27.32
C LYS A 40 -26.24 12.90 -28.32
N VAL A 41 -26.34 14.23 -28.27
CA VAL A 41 -27.31 15.01 -29.08
C VAL A 41 -26.69 15.50 -30.38
N HIS A 42 -25.38 15.81 -30.36
CA HIS A 42 -24.71 16.41 -31.51
C HIS A 42 -23.60 15.54 -32.10
N GLY A 43 -23.29 14.37 -31.51
CA GLY A 43 -22.20 13.51 -31.97
C GLY A 43 -20.80 14.11 -31.77
N ILE A 44 -20.69 15.17 -30.96
CA ILE A 44 -19.43 15.88 -30.75
C ILE A 44 -18.75 15.30 -29.52
N GLU A 45 -17.67 14.55 -29.75
CA GLU A 45 -16.82 14.04 -28.68
C GLU A 45 -15.81 15.11 -28.23
N LEU A 46 -15.79 15.37 -26.92
CA LEU A 46 -14.85 16.31 -26.29
C LEU A 46 -13.93 15.54 -25.37
N ASP A 47 -12.62 15.59 -25.63
CA ASP A 47 -11.62 14.93 -24.80
C ASP A 47 -11.64 15.51 -23.38
N ALA A 48 -11.84 14.62 -22.40
CA ALA A 48 -11.83 14.95 -21.00
C ALA A 48 -10.39 14.89 -20.49
N HIS A 49 -9.52 15.75 -21.03
CA HIS A 49 -8.13 15.74 -20.62
C HIS A 49 -8.07 15.98 -19.11
N ASN A 50 -7.64 14.97 -18.34
CA ASN A 50 -7.50 15.12 -16.89
C ASN A 50 -6.42 16.18 -16.67
N HIS A 51 -6.82 17.33 -16.15
CA HIS A 51 -5.90 18.42 -15.87
C HIS A 51 -4.73 17.90 -15.02
N PRO A 52 -3.47 18.26 -15.32
CA PRO A 52 -2.30 17.73 -14.60
C PRO A 52 -2.42 17.88 -13.08
N VAL A 53 -3.03 18.97 -12.61
CA VAL A 53 -3.34 19.20 -11.18
C VAL A 53 -4.28 18.15 -10.60
N LYS A 54 -5.33 17.74 -11.32
CA LYS A 54 -6.26 16.70 -10.87
C LYS A 54 -5.56 15.35 -10.80
N LYS A 55 -4.76 15.00 -11.82
CA LYS A 55 -3.96 13.77 -11.83
C LYS A 55 -2.96 13.74 -10.67
N GLN A 56 -2.27 14.85 -10.42
CA GLN A 56 -1.34 14.99 -9.30
C GLN A 56 -2.06 14.83 -7.96
N ARG A 57 -3.22 15.48 -7.79
CA ARG A 57 -4.03 15.33 -6.58
C ARG A 57 -4.48 13.88 -6.35
N ASP A 58 -4.98 13.23 -7.38
CA ASP A 58 -5.47 11.85 -7.28
C ASP A 58 -4.30 10.89 -6.95
N SER A 59 -3.11 11.13 -7.51
CA SER A 59 -1.88 10.40 -7.15
C SER A 59 -1.49 10.60 -5.69
N LEU A 60 -1.47 11.84 -5.19
CA LEU A 60 -1.13 12.13 -3.79
C LEU A 60 -2.09 11.46 -2.81
N ILE A 61 -3.37 11.39 -3.16
CA ILE A 61 -4.38 10.69 -2.36
C ILE A 61 -4.10 9.18 -2.34
N GLN A 62 -3.82 8.58 -3.50
CA GLN A 62 -3.47 7.17 -3.60
C GLN A 62 -2.21 6.84 -2.78
N ASP A 63 -1.17 7.66 -2.89
CA ASP A 63 0.09 7.50 -2.15
C ASP A 63 -0.14 7.61 -0.64
N ALA A 64 -0.97 8.55 -0.20
CA ALA A 64 -1.31 8.72 1.21
C ALA A 64 -2.04 7.49 1.77
N PHE A 65 -2.97 6.91 1.02
CA PHE A 65 -3.66 5.68 1.43
C PHE A 65 -2.75 4.46 1.41
N ALA A 66 -1.89 4.31 0.39
CA ALA A 66 -0.91 3.24 0.33
C ALA A 66 0.01 3.28 1.56
N LYS A 67 0.56 4.46 1.86
CA LYS A 67 1.42 4.67 3.03
C LYS A 67 0.70 4.40 4.35
N ALA A 68 -0.56 4.86 4.49
CA ALA A 68 -1.35 4.56 5.68
C ALA A 68 -1.60 3.05 5.84
N GLY A 69 -1.86 2.36 4.73
CA GLY A 69 -1.99 0.91 4.67
C GLY A 69 -0.74 0.20 5.17
N GLU A 70 0.43 0.54 4.65
CA GLU A 70 1.72 -0.03 5.07
C GLU A 70 1.98 0.20 6.57
N VAL A 71 1.79 1.43 7.06
CA VAL A 71 1.98 1.75 8.48
C VAL A 71 1.02 0.96 9.36
N SER A 72 -0.23 0.78 8.93
CA SER A 72 -1.21 0.00 9.68
C SER A 72 -0.85 -1.47 9.74
N ALA A 73 -0.39 -2.05 8.62
CA ALA A 73 0.06 -3.44 8.54
C ALA A 73 1.30 -3.66 9.43
N ALA A 74 2.28 -2.77 9.38
CA ALA A 74 3.46 -2.84 10.22
C ALA A 74 3.11 -2.77 11.72
N LYS A 75 2.21 -1.85 12.11
CA LYS A 75 1.72 -1.76 13.50
C LYS A 75 0.98 -3.03 13.93
N GLN A 76 0.22 -3.64 13.03
CA GLN A 76 -0.49 -4.87 13.34
C GLN A 76 0.47 -6.05 13.56
N LEU A 77 1.51 -6.16 12.73
CA LEU A 77 2.57 -7.16 12.92
C LEU A 77 3.28 -6.99 14.26
N MET A 78 3.66 -5.76 14.62
CA MET A 78 4.29 -5.48 15.92
C MET A 78 3.40 -5.90 17.10
N ARG A 79 2.09 -5.59 17.04
CA ARG A 79 1.14 -6.02 18.08
C ARG A 79 1.01 -7.54 18.18
N GLN A 80 1.04 -8.24 17.06
CA GLN A 80 1.01 -9.70 17.04
C GLN A 80 2.27 -10.26 17.70
N GLU A 81 3.45 -9.75 17.38
CA GLU A 81 4.71 -10.14 18.02
C GLU A 81 4.73 -9.87 19.52
N ASP A 82 4.24 -8.70 19.95
CA ASP A 82 4.14 -8.38 21.38
C ASP A 82 3.19 -9.32 22.11
N THR A 83 2.09 -9.70 21.47
CA THR A 83 1.14 -10.69 22.00
C THR A 83 1.79 -12.06 22.13
N LEU A 84 2.54 -12.51 21.11
CA LEU A 84 3.28 -13.77 21.13
C LEU A 84 4.35 -13.78 22.23
N ARG A 85 5.05 -12.66 22.43
CA ARG A 85 6.04 -12.51 23.50
C ARG A 85 5.39 -12.55 24.88
N ALA A 86 4.23 -11.91 25.04
CA ALA A 86 3.48 -11.92 26.30
C ALA A 86 2.88 -13.29 26.62
N ALA A 87 2.47 -14.05 25.61
CA ALA A 87 1.93 -15.41 25.79
C ALA A 87 3.00 -16.41 26.29
N ALA A 88 4.29 -16.13 26.07
CA ALA A 88 5.37 -17.00 26.46
C ALA A 88 5.71 -16.88 27.97
N ASN A 89 5.17 -17.80 28.78
CA ASN A 89 5.49 -17.87 30.20
C ASN A 89 6.85 -18.52 30.46
N ARG A 90 7.90 -17.70 30.53
CA ARG A 90 9.29 -18.15 30.76
C ARG A 90 9.45 -18.96 32.05
N LYS A 91 8.76 -18.59 33.14
CA LYS A 91 8.87 -19.30 34.43
C LYS A 91 8.33 -20.71 34.31
N ALA A 92 7.11 -20.86 33.79
CA ALA A 92 6.49 -22.17 33.58
C ALA A 92 7.31 -23.05 32.62
N ALA A 93 7.89 -22.46 31.57
CA ALA A 93 8.74 -23.17 30.63
C ALA A 93 10.01 -23.74 31.30
N LEU A 94 10.67 -22.94 32.16
CA LEU A 94 11.85 -23.40 32.92
C LEU A 94 11.49 -24.48 33.95
N GLU A 95 10.36 -24.34 34.64
CA GLU A 95 9.88 -25.35 35.59
C GLU A 95 9.56 -26.68 34.87
N ALA A 96 8.88 -26.63 33.73
CA ALA A 96 8.62 -27.81 32.90
C ALA A 96 9.93 -28.46 32.42
N LEU A 97 10.93 -27.66 32.04
CA LEU A 97 12.24 -28.16 31.63
C LEU A 97 13.00 -28.82 32.78
N VAL A 98 12.94 -28.24 33.98
CA VAL A 98 13.48 -28.86 35.20
C VAL A 98 12.81 -30.20 35.45
N GLN A 99 11.48 -30.30 35.36
CA GLN A 99 10.76 -31.56 35.56
C GLN A 99 11.10 -32.61 34.49
N LEU A 100 11.29 -32.21 33.24
CA LEU A 100 11.75 -33.12 32.18
C LEU A 100 13.13 -33.71 32.52
N VAL A 101 14.05 -32.89 33.00
CA VAL A 101 15.40 -33.32 33.37
C VAL A 101 15.40 -34.20 34.62
N THR A 102 14.68 -33.80 35.67
CA THR A 102 14.75 -34.48 36.98
C THR A 102 13.81 -35.68 37.11
N VAL A 103 12.59 -35.59 36.56
CA VAL A 103 11.55 -36.61 36.72
C VAL A 103 11.48 -37.55 35.52
N ARG A 104 11.77 -37.04 34.31
CA ARG A 104 11.74 -37.82 33.07
C ARG A 104 13.13 -38.22 32.58
N ASN A 105 14.18 -37.93 33.36
CA ASN A 105 15.58 -38.23 33.05
C ASN A 105 16.03 -37.71 31.68
N LEU A 106 15.49 -36.57 31.24
CA LEU A 106 16.01 -35.88 30.06
C LEU A 106 17.44 -35.40 30.35
N SER A 107 18.30 -35.42 29.33
CA SER A 107 19.68 -34.97 29.49
C SER A 107 19.77 -33.52 29.98
N TYR A 108 20.66 -33.23 30.93
CA TYR A 108 21.00 -31.85 31.33
C TYR A 108 21.55 -31.01 30.16
N TYR A 109 22.01 -31.66 29.09
CA TYR A 109 22.46 -31.01 27.85
C TYR A 109 21.32 -30.69 26.87
N CYS A 110 20.05 -30.99 27.21
CA CYS A 110 18.94 -30.74 26.30
C CYS A 110 18.80 -29.27 25.88
N SER A 111 19.26 -28.33 26.72
CA SER A 111 19.28 -26.90 26.39
C SER A 111 20.21 -26.52 25.24
N SER A 112 21.15 -27.37 24.86
CA SER A 112 22.02 -27.13 23.70
C SER A 112 21.55 -27.85 22.43
N TRP A 113 20.46 -28.62 22.50
CA TRP A 113 19.95 -29.36 21.35
C TRP A 113 19.24 -28.43 20.37
N PRO A 114 19.74 -28.28 19.13
CA PRO A 114 19.10 -27.43 18.13
C PRO A 114 17.66 -27.90 17.84
N GLU A 115 17.38 -29.19 17.93
CA GLU A 115 16.04 -29.77 17.73
C GLU A 115 15.04 -29.24 18.76
N LEU A 116 15.46 -29.08 20.02
CA LEU A 116 14.60 -28.53 21.07
C LEU A 116 14.32 -27.05 20.83
N HIS A 117 15.35 -26.28 20.42
CA HIS A 117 15.18 -24.86 20.06
C HIS A 117 14.26 -24.68 18.86
N VAL A 118 14.43 -25.50 17.82
CA VAL A 118 13.55 -25.47 16.63
C VAL A 118 12.12 -25.87 17.00
N LEU A 119 11.92 -26.88 17.84
CA LEU A 119 10.58 -27.28 18.30
C LEU A 119 9.89 -26.14 19.07
N ILE A 120 10.59 -25.50 19.99
CA ILE A 120 10.05 -24.38 20.78
C ILE A 120 9.78 -23.17 19.87
N GLY A 121 10.68 -22.87 18.94
CA GLY A 121 10.52 -21.82 17.94
C GLY A 121 9.37 -22.10 16.95
N ALA A 122 9.12 -23.36 16.61
CA ALA A 122 7.98 -23.73 15.75
C ALA A 122 6.64 -23.49 16.43
N VAL A 123 6.56 -23.62 17.76
CA VAL A 123 5.36 -23.29 18.54
C VAL A 123 5.22 -21.78 18.69
N ASN A 124 6.31 -21.08 18.99
CA ASN A 124 6.31 -19.63 19.08
C ASN A 124 7.71 -19.08 18.77
N TYR A 125 7.87 -18.49 17.58
CA TYR A 125 9.16 -17.99 17.10
C TYR A 125 9.71 -16.82 17.91
N THR A 126 8.86 -16.12 18.69
CA THR A 126 9.29 -15.01 19.55
C THR A 126 9.96 -15.46 20.86
N THR A 127 10.04 -16.76 21.09
CA THR A 127 10.59 -17.37 22.31
C THR A 127 12.10 -17.57 22.30
N GLU A 128 12.79 -16.92 21.36
CA GLU A 128 14.25 -16.96 21.29
C GLU A 128 14.86 -16.58 22.64
N GLY A 129 15.70 -17.46 23.18
CA GLY A 129 16.36 -17.24 24.47
C GLY A 129 15.57 -17.59 25.73
N ILE A 130 14.37 -18.21 25.63
CA ILE A 130 13.70 -18.79 26.82
C ILE A 130 14.60 -19.82 27.50
N ILE A 131 15.17 -20.72 26.70
CA ILE A 131 16.19 -21.66 27.14
C ILE A 131 17.56 -21.02 26.87
N SER A 132 18.24 -20.60 27.93
CA SER A 132 19.62 -20.14 27.78
C SER A 132 20.50 -21.31 27.32
N LEU A 133 21.31 -21.08 26.28
CA LEU A 133 22.31 -22.03 25.76
C LEU A 133 23.43 -22.36 26.77
N SER A 134 23.49 -21.63 27.90
CA SER A 134 24.45 -21.89 28.97
C SER A 134 24.09 -23.18 29.72
N HIS A 135 24.94 -24.20 29.54
CA HIS A 135 24.90 -25.49 30.26
C HIS A 135 24.81 -25.35 31.79
N GLY A 136 25.36 -24.27 32.35
CA GLY A 136 25.29 -24.00 33.78
C GLY A 136 23.90 -23.60 34.28
N SER A 137 22.99 -23.14 33.42
CA SER A 137 21.74 -22.52 33.84
C SER A 137 20.72 -23.52 34.35
N ILE A 138 20.51 -24.64 33.65
CA ILE A 138 19.59 -25.71 34.10
C ILE A 138 20.14 -26.39 35.33
N ARG A 139 21.44 -26.73 35.34
CA ARG A 139 22.06 -27.37 36.50
C ARG A 139 21.94 -26.52 37.76
N LYS A 140 22.16 -25.20 37.65
CA LYS A 140 21.94 -24.25 38.76
C LYS A 140 20.47 -24.16 39.17
N LEU A 141 19.53 -24.16 38.23
CA LEU A 141 18.10 -24.15 38.54
C LEU A 141 17.66 -25.40 39.31
N VAL A 142 18.11 -26.58 38.88
CA VAL A 142 17.84 -27.85 39.59
C VAL A 142 18.46 -27.85 40.99
N SER A 143 19.67 -27.31 41.15
CA SER A 143 20.33 -27.25 42.48
C SER A 143 19.69 -26.24 43.45
N ASN A 144 18.92 -25.26 42.93
CA ASN A 144 18.28 -24.21 43.73
C ASN A 144 16.78 -24.43 43.93
N SER A 145 16.22 -25.52 43.40
CA SER A 145 14.80 -25.88 43.49
C SER A 145 14.57 -26.90 44.59
#